data_AF-A0AAF0TTT4-F1
#
_entry.id   AF-A0AAF0TTT4-F1
#
_cell.length_a   1.000
_cell.length_b   1.000
_cell.length_c   1.000
_cell.angle_alpha   90.00
_cell.angle_beta   90.00
_cell.angle_gamma   90.00
#
_symmetry.space_group_name_H-M   'P 1'
#
loop_
_entity.id
_entity.type
_entity.pdbx_description
1 polymer ?
#
loop_
_entity_poly.entity_id
_entity_poly.type
_entity_poly.pdbx_seq_one_letter_code
_entity_poly.pdbx_strand_id
1 'polypeptide(L)'
;MPVDFLMRVRDTIKLMEVPASPIVIDYPFMDCVGTLVDDLREYPIRACTECWRLFCVNCKYLHLGMTCENYQFSRQLNFLYWMHHYGGYHDELEEDEEEEEDEDDDGDEEGEEEERGEGEETP
;
A
#
# COMPACT_ATOMS: atom_id res chain seq x y z
N MET A 1 46.15 4.05 -29.97
CA MET A 1 45.57 3.31 -28.83
C MET A 1 44.41 2.46 -29.32
N PRO A 2 44.20 1.25 -28.78
CA PRO A 2 43.05 0.42 -29.13
C PRO A 2 41.72 1.16 -28.87
N VAL A 3 40.72 0.96 -29.72
CA VAL A 3 39.40 1.59 -29.58
C VAL A 3 38.76 1.24 -28.22
N ASP A 4 38.91 0.00 -27.77
CA ASP A 4 38.39 -0.46 -26.47
C ASP A 4 39.01 0.25 -25.28
N PHE A 5 40.25 0.72 -25.40
CA PHE A 5 40.87 1.53 -24.36
C PHE A 5 40.26 2.92 -24.32
N LEU A 6 40.08 3.56 -25.49
CA LEU A 6 39.45 4.88 -25.59
C LEU A 6 38.00 4.86 -25.09
N MET A 7 37.24 3.79 -25.39
CA MET A 7 35.90 3.59 -24.85
C MET A 7 35.91 3.51 -23.32
N ARG A 8 36.77 2.68 -22.74
CA ARG A 8 36.87 2.54 -21.28
C ARG A 8 37.25 3.85 -20.59
N VAL A 9 38.18 4.61 -21.17
CA VAL A 9 38.56 5.94 -20.64
C VAL A 9 37.37 6.90 -20.67
N ARG A 10 36.65 6.99 -21.79
CA ARG A 10 35.45 7.83 -21.91
C ARG A 10 34.39 7.43 -20.89
N ASP A 11 34.14 6.14 -20.73
CA ASP A 11 33.10 5.64 -19.82
C ASP A 11 33.51 5.91 -18.36
N THR A 12 34.80 5.79 -18.02
CA THR A 12 35.34 6.16 -16.71
C THR A 12 35.19 7.66 -16.43
N ILE A 13 35.49 8.52 -17.40
CA ILE A 13 35.32 9.97 -17.26
C ILE A 13 33.86 10.31 -16.97
N LYS A 14 32.90 9.73 -17.71
CA LYS A 14 31.46 9.91 -17.46
C LYS A 14 31.05 9.47 -16.05
N LEU A 15 31.61 8.37 -15.55
CA LEU A 15 31.32 7.90 -14.18
C LEU A 15 31.89 8.85 -13.12
N MET A 16 32.99 9.55 -13.41
CA MET A 16 33.65 10.48 -12.50
C MET A 16 33.01 11.88 -12.48
N GLU A 17 32.21 12.25 -13.49
CA GLU A 17 31.49 13.53 -13.51
C GLU A 17 30.44 13.63 -12.39
N VAL A 18 29.76 12.52 -12.10
CA VAL A 18 28.70 12.45 -11.07
C VAL A 18 29.21 12.88 -9.68
N PRO A 19 30.28 12.29 -9.10
CA PRO A 19 30.79 12.73 -7.82
C PRO A 19 31.47 14.10 -7.89
N ALA A 20 31.95 14.54 -9.06
CA ALA A 20 32.61 15.84 -9.22
C ALA A 20 31.60 17.01 -9.29
N SER A 21 30.38 16.77 -9.77
CA SER A 21 29.32 17.78 -9.89
C SER A 21 27.93 17.13 -9.77
N PRO A 22 27.56 16.69 -8.55
CA PRO A 22 26.29 16.02 -8.33
C PRO A 22 25.12 17.00 -8.51
N ILE A 23 24.07 16.56 -9.20
CA ILE A 23 22.79 17.27 -9.19
C ILE A 23 22.05 16.82 -7.95
N VAL A 24 21.71 17.78 -7.08
CA VAL A 24 20.93 17.51 -5.88
C VAL A 24 19.49 17.96 -6.12
N ILE A 25 18.53 17.09 -5.81
CA ILE A 25 17.10 17.35 -5.98
C ILE A 25 16.43 17.12 -4.63
N ASP A 26 15.46 17.99 -4.31
CA ASP A 26 14.61 17.82 -3.15
C ASP A 26 13.75 16.56 -3.29
N TYR A 27 13.56 15.85 -2.18
CA TYR A 27 12.71 14.68 -2.15
C TYR A 27 11.26 15.05 -2.44
N PRO A 28 10.56 14.36 -3.37
CA PRO A 28 9.28 14.85 -3.89
C PRO A 28 8.07 14.58 -2.99
N PHE A 29 8.24 13.97 -1.82
CA PHE A 29 7.13 13.61 -0.93
C PHE A 29 7.19 14.40 0.38
N MET A 30 6.04 14.89 0.82
CA MET A 30 5.93 15.75 2.02
C MET A 30 6.22 15.04 3.34
N ASP A 31 6.28 13.70 3.34
CA ASP A 31 6.60 12.90 4.53
C ASP A 31 8.10 12.87 4.85
N CYS A 32 8.94 13.50 4.01
CA CYS A 32 10.38 13.60 4.23
C CYS A 32 10.97 14.87 3.60
N VAL A 33 11.86 15.55 4.33
CA VAL A 33 12.55 16.78 3.87
C VAL A 33 13.94 16.48 3.30
N GLY A 34 14.15 15.24 2.88
CA GLY A 34 15.45 14.77 2.41
C GLY A 34 15.82 15.30 1.04
N THR A 35 17.05 15.03 0.65
CA THR A 35 17.54 15.29 -0.70
C THR A 35 18.04 13.99 -1.31
N LEU A 36 18.25 14.01 -2.62
CA LEU A 36 18.89 12.92 -3.33
C LEU A 36 19.88 13.46 -4.35
N VAL A 37 20.90 12.64 -4.65
CA VAL A 37 21.81 12.88 -5.75
C VAL A 37 21.26 12.20 -6.99
N ASP A 38 20.98 13.00 -8.02
CA ASP A 38 20.65 12.52 -9.36
C ASP A 38 21.95 12.41 -10.17
N ASP A 39 22.34 11.18 -10.47
CA ASP A 39 23.51 10.88 -11.27
C ASP A 39 23.25 10.94 -12.79
N LEU A 40 22.05 11.38 -13.20
CA LEU A 40 21.57 11.45 -14.59
C LEU A 40 21.76 10.16 -15.40
N ARG A 41 21.96 9.02 -14.73
CA ARG A 41 22.06 7.72 -15.40
C ARG A 41 20.73 7.33 -16.03
N GLU A 42 20.82 6.41 -16.98
CA GLU A 42 19.67 5.87 -17.73
C GLU A 42 18.59 5.25 -16.84
N TYR A 43 18.94 4.78 -15.64
CA TYR A 43 17.98 4.22 -14.70
C TYR A 43 17.35 5.31 -13.83
N PRO A 44 16.01 5.52 -13.93
CA PRO A 44 15.34 6.62 -13.25
C PRO A 44 15.06 6.36 -11.76
N ILE A 45 15.53 5.24 -11.19
CA ILE A 45 15.27 4.89 -9.79
C ILE A 45 16.31 5.57 -8.89
N ARG A 46 15.83 6.30 -7.88
CA ARG A 46 16.64 6.99 -6.87
C ARG A 46 16.22 6.62 -5.46
N ALA A 47 17.12 6.84 -4.51
CA ALA A 47 16.87 6.69 -3.09
C ALA A 47 17.02 8.06 -2.40
N CYS A 48 16.13 8.37 -1.46
CA CYS A 48 16.35 9.47 -0.52
C CYS A 48 17.45 9.08 0.48
N THR A 49 18.37 9.99 0.81
CA THR A 49 19.43 9.72 1.82
C THR A 49 18.89 9.68 3.25
N GLU A 50 17.74 10.31 3.49
CA GLU A 50 17.16 10.43 4.83
C GLU A 50 16.22 9.28 5.15
N CYS A 51 15.19 9.07 4.33
CA CYS A 51 14.17 8.03 4.57
C CYS A 51 14.44 6.71 3.83
N TRP A 52 15.48 6.65 3.00
CA TRP A 52 15.89 5.45 2.22
C TRP A 52 14.83 4.90 1.27
N ARG A 53 13.73 5.62 1.05
CA ARG A 53 12.66 5.20 0.15
C ARG A 53 13.12 5.31 -1.31
N LEU A 54 12.92 4.22 -2.04
CA LEU A 54 13.18 4.15 -3.48
C LEU A 54 11.99 4.67 -4.27
N PHE A 55 12.25 5.42 -5.34
CA PHE A 55 11.21 5.93 -6.22
C PHE A 55 11.78 6.21 -7.62
N CYS A 56 10.91 6.25 -8.63
CA CYS A 56 11.25 6.72 -9.95
C CYS A 56 11.15 8.23 -10.04
N VAL A 57 12.18 8.91 -10.58
CA VAL A 57 12.17 10.37 -10.75
C VAL A 57 11.10 10.87 -11.71
N ASN A 58 10.61 10.02 -12.62
CA ASN A 58 9.60 10.41 -13.60
C ASN A 58 8.18 10.33 -13.02
N CYS A 59 7.77 9.15 -12.54
CA CYS A 59 6.40 8.93 -12.08
C CYS A 59 6.21 9.00 -10.55
N LYS A 60 7.29 9.10 -9.78
CA LYS A 60 7.29 9.14 -8.31
C LYS A 60 6.72 7.86 -7.65
N TYR A 61 6.82 6.72 -8.33
CA TYR A 61 6.50 5.41 -7.77
C TYR A 61 7.67 4.46 -7.91
N LEU A 62 7.72 3.45 -7.03
CA LEU A 62 8.66 2.35 -7.16
C LEU A 62 8.05 1.27 -8.07
N HIS A 63 8.68 1.06 -9.24
CA HIS A 63 8.19 0.10 -10.23
C HIS A 63 9.24 -0.93 -10.67
N LEU A 64 10.32 -1.10 -9.89
CA LEU A 64 11.25 -2.24 -9.94
C LEU A 64 11.73 -2.64 -11.37
N GLY A 65 12.04 -1.66 -12.21
CA GLY A 65 12.56 -1.90 -13.57
C GLY A 65 11.49 -2.03 -14.67
N MET A 66 10.20 -1.96 -14.33
CA MET A 66 9.14 -1.73 -15.33
C MET A 66 9.27 -0.32 -15.92
N THR A 67 8.68 -0.06 -17.09
CA THR A 67 8.48 1.33 -17.54
C THR A 67 7.36 1.99 -16.73
N CYS A 68 7.31 3.33 -16.74
CA CYS A 68 6.28 4.07 -16.02
C CYS A 68 4.86 3.71 -16.53
N GLU A 69 4.72 3.53 -17.84
CA GLU A 69 3.46 3.22 -18.52
C GLU A 69 2.96 1.82 -18.12
N ASN A 70 3.85 0.82 -18.18
CA ASN A 70 3.50 -0.55 -17.80
C ASN A 70 3.10 -0.64 -16.33
N TYR A 71 3.79 0.11 -15.47
CA TYR A 71 3.44 0.16 -14.05
C TYR A 71 2.07 0.81 -13.81
N GLN A 72 1.78 1.92 -14.48
CA GLN A 72 0.47 2.57 -14.37
C GLN A 72 -0.66 1.67 -14.86
N PHE A 73 -0.47 1.00 -16.00
CA PHE A 73 -1.43 0.05 -16.55
C PHE A 73 -1.66 -1.14 -15.59
N SER A 74 -0.59 -1.70 -15.04
CA SER A 74 -0.67 -2.77 -14.04
C SER A 74 -1.47 -2.35 -12.80
N ARG A 75 -1.27 -1.12 -12.30
CA ARG A 75 -2.04 -0.59 -11.17
C ARG A 75 -3.53 -0.45 -11.50
N GLN A 76 -3.88 0.01 -12.70
CA GLN A 76 -5.28 0.13 -13.12
C GLN A 76 -5.96 -1.24 -13.20
N LEU A 77 -5.29 -2.23 -13.80
CA LEU A 77 -5.80 -3.60 -13.85
C LEU A 77 -5.95 -4.21 -12.45
N ASN A 78 -4.98 -3.99 -11.56
CA ASN A 78 -5.04 -4.46 -10.19
C ASN A 78 -6.22 -3.84 -9.43
N PHE A 79 -6.48 -2.54 -9.63
CA PHE A 79 -7.63 -1.86 -9.05
C PHE A 79 -8.96 -2.43 -9.57
N LEU A 80 -9.11 -2.64 -10.88
CA LEU A 80 -10.31 -3.23 -11.47
C LEU A 80 -10.55 -4.66 -10.96
N TYR A 81 -9.48 -5.46 -10.89
CA TYR A 81 -9.54 -6.79 -10.30
C TYR A 81 -10.00 -6.71 -8.83
N TRP A 82 -9.44 -5.80 -8.05
CA TRP A 82 -9.82 -5.64 -6.65
C TRP A 82 -11.29 -5.21 -6.49
N MET A 83 -11.76 -4.26 -7.30
CA MET A 83 -13.16 -3.83 -7.30
C MET A 83 -14.11 -4.99 -7.63
N HIS A 84 -13.77 -5.83 -8.61
CA HIS A 84 -14.61 -6.97 -8.99
C HIS A 84 -14.63 -8.08 -7.94
N HIS A 85 -13.50 -8.32 -7.25
CA HIS A 85 -13.37 -9.45 -6.32
C HIS A 85 -13.65 -9.10 -4.85
N TYR A 86 -13.50 -7.82 -4.48
CA TYR A 86 -13.58 -7.36 -3.08
C TYR A 86 -14.39 -6.07 -2.90
N GLY A 87 -14.78 -5.37 -3.99
CA GLY A 87 -15.46 -4.07 -3.94
C GLY A 87 -16.99 -4.12 -3.84
N GLY A 88 -17.57 -5.29 -3.53
CA GLY A 88 -19.01 -5.42 -3.26
C GLY A 88 -19.36 -4.94 -1.86
N TYR A 89 -19.45 -3.63 -1.65
CA TYR A 89 -20.20 -3.10 -0.51
C TYR A 89 -21.69 -3.17 -0.86
N HIS A 90 -22.40 -3.99 -0.10
CA HIS A 90 -23.85 -4.11 -0.08
C HIS A 90 -24.45 -2.72 0.22
N ASP A 91 -25.35 -2.23 -0.63
CA ASP A 91 -26.31 -1.19 -0.22
C ASP A 91 -27.25 -1.83 0.82
N GLU A 92 -26.86 -1.79 2.09
CA GLU A 92 -27.79 -1.90 3.21
C GLU A 92 -27.94 -0.51 3.81
N LEU A 93 -28.73 0.32 3.12
CA LEU A 93 -29.32 1.53 3.68
C LEU A 93 -30.83 1.37 3.68
N GLU A 94 -31.37 1.31 4.89
CA GLU A 94 -32.67 1.83 5.34
C GLU A 94 -33.95 1.14 4.85
N GLU A 95 -34.50 0.28 5.71
CA GLU A 95 -35.93 0.30 6.06
C GLU A 95 -36.01 0.30 7.61
N ASP A 96 -35.82 1.48 8.21
CA ASP A 96 -36.48 1.82 9.47
C ASP A 96 -37.91 2.31 9.13
N GLU A 97 -38.84 2.17 10.08
CA GLU A 97 -40.32 2.35 10.04
C GLU A 97 -41.04 0.99 9.82
N GLU A 98 -41.73 0.40 10.79
CA GLU A 98 -42.83 0.97 11.58
C GLU A 98 -42.83 0.49 13.05
N GLU A 99 -43.11 1.43 13.95
CA GLU A 99 -43.60 1.20 15.31
C GLU A 99 -44.96 0.48 15.23
N GLU A 100 -45.13 -0.64 15.93
CA GLU A 100 -46.46 -1.07 16.38
C GLU A 100 -46.38 -1.27 17.90
N GLU A 101 -47.04 -0.35 18.59
CA GLU A 101 -47.39 -0.40 20.00
C GLU A 101 -48.38 -1.56 20.21
N ASP A 102 -48.07 -2.51 21.11
CA ASP A 102 -49.12 -3.30 21.75
C ASP A 102 -48.82 -3.33 23.26
N GLU A 103 -49.59 -2.51 23.98
CA GLU A 103 -49.73 -2.47 25.43
C GLU A 103 -50.43 -3.74 25.96
N ASP A 104 -49.94 -4.21 27.10
CA ASP A 104 -50.63 -4.96 28.17
C ASP A 104 -51.16 -6.40 27.94
N ASP A 105 -50.54 -7.37 28.63
CA ASP A 105 -51.31 -8.33 29.46
C ASP A 105 -50.43 -8.83 30.63
N ASP A 106 -50.71 -8.30 31.82
CA ASP A 106 -50.22 -8.78 33.12
C ASP A 106 -50.88 -10.11 33.47
N GLY A 107 -50.07 -11.12 33.83
CA GLY A 107 -50.58 -12.42 34.28
C GLY A 107 -49.54 -13.26 35.01
N ASP A 108 -49.14 -12.81 36.20
CA ASP A 108 -48.53 -13.64 37.26
C ASP A 108 -49.35 -14.93 37.48
N GLU A 109 -48.69 -16.09 37.58
CA GLU A 109 -48.82 -16.94 38.78
C GLU A 109 -47.79 -18.08 38.81
N GLU A 110 -47.27 -18.26 40.02
CA GLU A 110 -46.17 -19.09 40.44
C GLU A 110 -46.47 -20.60 40.46
N GLY A 111 -45.40 -21.41 40.47
CA GLY A 111 -45.48 -22.86 40.63
C GLY A 111 -44.11 -23.51 40.82
N GLU A 112 -43.54 -23.30 42.01
CA GLU A 112 -42.62 -24.19 42.77
C GLU A 112 -42.87 -25.69 42.49
N GLU A 113 -41.98 -26.68 42.59
CA GLU A 113 -40.60 -26.84 43.07
C GLU A 113 -40.19 -28.31 42.79
N GLU A 114 -38.87 -28.56 42.68
CA GLU A 114 -38.14 -29.76 43.17
C GLU A 114 -38.37 -31.15 42.51
N GLU A 115 -37.41 -32.09 42.40
CA GLU A 115 -36.07 -32.26 42.97
C GLU A 115 -35.28 -33.33 42.14
N ARG A 116 -33.94 -33.16 42.06
CA ARG A 116 -32.87 -34.12 42.40
C ARG A 116 -32.48 -35.36 41.55
N GLY A 117 -31.15 -35.49 41.36
CA GLY A 117 -30.37 -36.74 41.25
C GLY A 117 -29.20 -36.66 40.25
N GLU A 118 -28.02 -36.12 40.60
CA GLU A 118 -26.81 -36.77 41.17
C GLU A 118 -26.10 -37.84 40.30
N GLY A 119 -24.78 -37.67 40.11
CA GLY A 119 -23.82 -38.67 39.58
C GLY A 119 -22.79 -38.05 38.60
N GLU A 120 -21.70 -37.44 39.05
CA GLU A 120 -20.36 -38.04 39.29
C GLU A 120 -19.75 -38.71 38.04
N GLU A 121 -18.48 -38.65 37.65
CA GLU A 121 -17.24 -37.92 37.95
C GLU A 121 -16.30 -38.32 36.77
N THR A 122 -15.41 -37.43 36.33
CA THR A 122 -14.29 -37.73 35.40
C THR A 122 -13.19 -38.55 36.11
N PRO A 123 -12.28 -39.27 35.43
CA PRO A 123 -11.19 -38.69 34.62
C PRO A 123 -11.12 -39.17 33.16
#